data_AF-A0A7R8WUZ3-F1
#
_entry.id   AF-A0A7R8WUZ3-F1
#
_cell.length_a   1.000
_cell.length_b   1.000
_cell.length_c   1.000
_cell.angle_alpha   90.00
_cell.angle_beta   90.00
_cell.angle_gamma   90.00
#
_symmetry.space_group_name_H-M   'P 1'
#
loop_
_entity.id
_entity.type
_entity.pdbx_description
1 polymer ?
#
loop_
_entity_poly.entity_id
_entity_poly.type
_entity_poly.pdbx_seq_one_letter_code
_entity_poly.pdbx_strand_id
1 'polypeptide(L)'
;IWFGFRKRRDKDGDIIDPKMEQLKRKLKTDDEVPWVDHSKTLDEQGIGKDETLLLRRKFFVSDKNIDANDPVQLGLLYAQCKKTILDGTHPVTQALAVQLAGYQCQVEMGEWNPKQHENK
;
A
#
# COMPACT_ATOMS: atom_id res chain seq x y z
N ILE A 1 -30.62 42.40 29.54
CA ILE A 1 -30.63 40.96 29.21
C ILE A 1 -29.38 40.70 28.36
N TRP A 2 -28.34 40.09 28.94
CA TRP A 2 -27.09 39.76 28.25
C TRP A 2 -27.21 38.35 27.68
N PHE A 3 -27.44 38.21 26.38
CA PHE A 3 -27.34 36.91 25.71
C PHE A 3 -25.90 36.71 25.21
N GLY A 4 -25.10 35.98 26.00
CA GLY A 4 -23.77 35.55 25.60
C GLY A 4 -23.84 34.37 24.63
N PHE A 5 -23.27 34.53 23.44
CA PHE A 5 -23.18 33.49 22.41
C PHE A 5 -22.28 32.33 22.92
N ARG A 6 -22.89 31.24 23.40
CA ARG A 6 -22.16 30.09 23.93
C ARG A 6 -21.57 29.28 22.78
N LYS A 7 -20.27 29.43 22.52
CA LYS A 7 -19.53 28.60 21.55
C LYS A 7 -19.61 27.13 21.98
N ARG A 8 -19.98 26.25 21.03
CA ARG A 8 -20.00 24.79 21.22
C ARG A 8 -18.56 24.30 21.39
N ARG A 9 -18.36 23.44 22.40
CA ARG A 9 -17.09 22.80 22.72
C ARG A 9 -17.23 21.28 22.55
N ASP A 10 -16.15 20.60 22.18
CA ASP A 10 -16.10 19.14 22.08
C ASP A 10 -15.87 18.46 23.44
N LYS A 11 -15.68 17.13 23.45
CA LYS A 11 -15.48 16.33 24.67
C LYS A 11 -14.16 16.65 25.39
N ASP A 12 -13.18 17.16 24.65
CA ASP A 12 -11.85 17.53 25.18
C ASP A 12 -11.78 19.01 25.59
N GLY A 13 -12.87 19.76 25.36
CA GLY A 13 -13.05 21.13 25.81
C GLY A 13 -12.62 22.19 24.78
N ASP A 14 -12.22 21.77 23.59
CA ASP A 14 -11.80 22.63 22.50
C ASP A 14 -12.99 23.27 21.78
N ILE A 15 -12.79 24.51 21.33
CA ILE A 15 -13.81 25.28 20.62
C ILE A 15 -13.98 24.67 19.22
N ILE A 16 -15.20 24.22 18.92
CA ILE A 16 -15.51 23.64 17.61
C ILE A 16 -15.63 24.77 16.59
N ASP A 17 -14.54 25.01 15.84
CA ASP A 17 -14.53 25.97 14.75
C ASP A 17 -15.32 25.43 13.54
N PRO A 18 -16.43 26.09 13.11
CA PRO A 18 -17.29 25.59 12.04
C PRO A 18 -16.57 25.53 10.68
N LYS A 19 -15.48 26.30 10.51
CA LYS A 19 -14.60 26.24 9.34
C LYS A 19 -13.74 24.96 9.34
N MET A 20 -13.35 24.48 10.51
CA MET A 20 -12.58 23.24 10.69
C MET A 20 -13.45 22.01 10.40
N GLU A 21 -14.71 22.02 10.86
CA GLU A 21 -15.73 21.00 10.51
C GLU A 21 -15.96 20.88 9.01
N GLN A 22 -16.11 22.02 8.31
CA GLN A 22 -16.28 22.02 6.85
C GLN A 22 -15.05 21.50 6.12
N LEU A 23 -13.85 21.76 6.64
CA LEU A 23 -12.60 21.26 6.08
C LEU A 23 -12.45 19.74 6.31
N LYS A 24 -12.77 19.26 7.51
CA LYS A 24 -12.85 17.82 7.85
C LYS A 24 -13.89 17.06 7.02
N ARG A 25 -14.98 17.71 6.59
CA ARG A 25 -15.97 17.10 5.67
C ARG A 25 -15.48 17.04 4.22
N LYS A 26 -14.62 17.99 3.82
CA LYS A 26 -14.09 18.08 2.44
C LYS A 26 -12.83 17.23 2.25
N LEU A 27 -11.99 17.12 3.26
CA LEU A 27 -10.94 16.12 3.32
C LEU A 27 -11.57 14.84 3.84
N LYS A 28 -11.72 13.81 2.99
CA LYS A 28 -11.86 12.43 3.47
C LYS A 28 -10.54 12.00 4.13
N THR A 29 -10.11 12.68 5.20
CA THR A 29 -8.95 12.26 5.96
C THR A 29 -9.36 11.09 6.81
N ASP A 30 -8.58 10.02 6.69
CA ASP A 30 -8.77 8.72 7.33
C ASP A 30 -8.45 8.75 8.85
N ASP A 31 -8.49 9.94 9.47
CA ASP A 31 -8.11 10.18 10.86
C ASP A 31 -9.08 9.53 11.86
N GLU A 32 -10.31 9.22 11.43
CA GLU A 32 -11.31 8.52 12.25
C GLU A 32 -11.23 6.99 12.13
N VAL A 33 -10.35 6.45 11.29
CA VAL A 33 -10.22 4.99 11.14
C VAL A 33 -9.18 4.44 12.11
N PRO A 34 -9.55 3.46 12.95
CA PRO A 34 -8.63 2.79 13.86
C PRO A 34 -7.70 1.88 13.06
N TRP A 35 -6.64 2.44 12.49
CA TRP A 35 -5.65 1.71 11.74
C TRP A 35 -4.88 0.75 12.65
N VAL A 36 -4.67 -0.47 12.16
CA VAL A 36 -3.79 -1.46 12.78
C VAL A 36 -2.34 -0.93 12.75
N ASP A 37 -1.63 -1.11 13.87
CA ASP A 37 -0.21 -0.82 14.01
C ASP A 37 0.61 -1.84 13.21
N HIS A 38 1.46 -1.37 12.32
CA HIS A 38 2.27 -2.23 11.44
C HIS A 38 3.55 -2.74 12.14
N SER A 39 3.88 -2.18 13.31
CA SER A 39 5.05 -2.57 14.10
C SER A 39 4.79 -3.75 15.03
N LYS A 40 3.52 -4.15 15.19
CA LYS A 40 3.08 -5.22 16.10
C LYS A 40 2.33 -6.30 15.35
N THR A 41 2.36 -7.50 15.89
CA THR A 41 1.52 -8.59 15.40
C THR A 41 0.04 -8.33 15.70
N LEU A 42 -0.86 -9.04 15.03
CA LEU A 42 -2.30 -8.93 15.28
C LEU A 42 -2.66 -9.37 16.71
N ASP A 43 -1.95 -10.38 17.22
CA ASP A 43 -2.16 -10.93 18.57
C ASP A 43 -1.79 -9.91 19.66
N GLU A 44 -0.67 -9.20 19.50
CA GLU A 44 -0.24 -8.13 20.41
C GLU A 44 -1.17 -6.90 20.41
N GLN A 45 -2.01 -6.77 19.38
CA GLN A 45 -3.02 -5.71 19.27
C GLN A 45 -4.39 -6.15 19.78
N GLY A 46 -4.51 -7.38 20.29
CA GLY A 46 -5.75 -7.95 20.78
C GLY A 46 -6.73 -8.35 19.67
N ILE A 47 -6.26 -8.46 18.42
CA ILE A 47 -7.10 -8.86 17.29
C ILE A 47 -7.18 -10.39 17.27
N GLY A 48 -8.32 -10.90 17.77
CA GLY A 48 -8.61 -12.33 17.81
C GLY A 48 -8.89 -12.93 16.43
N LYS A 49 -8.84 -14.27 16.33
CA LYS A 49 -9.12 -15.01 15.08
C LYS A 49 -10.53 -14.82 14.55
N ASP A 50 -11.48 -14.47 15.42
CA ASP A 50 -12.89 -14.26 15.09
C ASP A 50 -13.20 -12.82 14.66
N GLU A 51 -12.22 -11.90 14.73
CA GLU A 51 -12.41 -10.51 14.32
C GLU A 51 -12.27 -10.34 12.80
N THR A 52 -13.19 -9.59 12.20
CA THR A 52 -13.15 -9.28 10.76
C THR A 52 -12.46 -7.94 10.54
N LEU A 53 -11.29 -7.96 9.90
CA LEU A 53 -10.57 -6.75 9.50
C LEU A 53 -11.00 -6.27 8.13
N LEU A 54 -11.06 -4.95 7.96
CA LEU A 54 -11.31 -4.32 6.66
C LEU A 54 -9.98 -3.89 6.03
N LEU A 55 -9.65 -4.45 4.87
CA LEU A 55 -8.52 -3.96 4.08
C LEU A 55 -8.91 -2.65 3.40
N ARG A 56 -8.28 -1.56 3.84
CA ARG A 56 -8.50 -0.21 3.32
C ARG A 56 -7.18 0.43 2.93
N ARG A 57 -7.19 1.26 1.89
CA ARG A 57 -6.00 1.97 1.41
C ARG A 57 -5.57 3.05 2.42
N LYS A 58 -4.51 2.76 3.21
CA LYS A 58 -3.96 3.68 4.23
C LYS A 58 -3.17 4.84 3.62
N PHE A 59 -2.36 4.53 2.62
CA PHE A 59 -1.52 5.52 1.96
C PHE A 59 -2.00 5.76 0.54
N PHE A 60 -2.27 7.03 0.22
CA PHE A 60 -2.27 7.50 -1.16
C PHE A 60 -0.82 7.75 -1.56
N VAL A 61 -0.03 6.68 -1.69
CA VAL A 61 1.24 6.80 -2.41
C VAL A 61 0.86 7.20 -3.83
N SER A 62 1.26 8.42 -4.21
CA SER A 62 0.99 8.99 -5.52
C SER A 62 1.96 8.44 -6.56
N ASP A 63 2.09 7.12 -6.67
CA ASP A 63 2.56 6.52 -7.91
C ASP A 63 1.37 6.42 -8.84
N LYS A 64 1.00 7.55 -9.45
CA LYS A 64 -0.04 7.62 -10.50
C LYS A 64 0.25 6.68 -11.68
N ASN A 65 1.43 6.07 -11.75
CA ASN A 65 1.94 5.38 -12.92
C ASN A 65 2.05 3.85 -12.78
N ILE A 66 1.85 3.26 -11.59
CA ILE A 66 1.92 1.80 -11.39
C ILE A 66 0.83 1.38 -10.39
N ASP A 67 -0.30 0.92 -10.90
CA ASP A 67 -1.33 0.28 -10.07
C ASP A 67 -1.10 -1.22 -10.02
N ALA A 68 -0.76 -1.75 -8.84
CA ALA A 68 -0.62 -3.19 -8.63
C ALA A 68 -1.97 -3.94 -8.73
N ASN A 69 -3.09 -3.22 -8.71
CA ASN A 69 -4.42 -3.80 -8.89
C ASN A 69 -4.80 -4.00 -10.37
N ASP A 70 -4.04 -3.42 -11.31
CA ASP A 70 -4.23 -3.64 -12.75
C ASP A 70 -3.17 -4.63 -13.28
N PRO A 71 -3.53 -5.92 -13.47
CA PRO A 71 -2.59 -6.92 -13.96
C PRO A 71 -2.10 -6.65 -15.39
N VAL A 72 -2.87 -5.91 -16.20
CA VAL A 72 -2.49 -5.60 -17.59
C VAL A 72 -1.39 -4.54 -17.61
N GLN A 73 -1.56 -3.46 -16.85
CA GLN A 73 -0.56 -2.40 -16.73
C GLN A 73 0.75 -2.94 -16.14
N LEU A 74 0.64 -3.76 -15.09
CA LEU A 74 1.80 -4.40 -14.47
C LEU A 74 2.52 -5.35 -15.43
N GLY A 75 1.76 -6.16 -16.18
CA GLY A 75 2.31 -7.10 -17.16
C GLY A 75 3.04 -6.40 -18.31
N LEU A 76 2.49 -5.29 -18.82
CA LEU A 76 3.12 -4.48 -19.86
C LEU A 76 4.43 -3.86 -19.37
N LEU A 77 4.42 -3.30 -18.16
CA LEU A 77 5.62 -2.74 -17.53
C LEU A 77 6.71 -3.80 -17.37
N TYR A 78 6.34 -4.99 -16.89
CA TYR A 78 7.27 -6.12 -16.77
C TYR A 78 7.89 -6.50 -18.12
N ALA A 79 7.08 -6.64 -19.16
CA ALA A 79 7.56 -7.00 -20.51
C ALA A 79 8.51 -5.94 -21.07
N GLN A 80 8.23 -4.65 -20.84
CA GLN A 80 9.09 -3.53 -21.24
C GLN A 80 10.42 -3.56 -20.51
N CYS A 81 10.40 -3.69 -19.18
CA CYS A 81 11.62 -3.77 -18.36
C CYS A 81 12.48 -4.98 -18.75
N LYS A 82 11.87 -6.16 -18.92
CA LYS A 82 12.58 -7.36 -19.39
C LYS A 82 13.28 -7.10 -20.71
N LYS A 83 12.56 -6.53 -21.68
CA LYS A 83 13.11 -6.20 -23.00
C LYS A 83 14.25 -5.19 -22.94
N THR A 84 14.12 -4.10 -22.17
CA THR A 84 15.17 -3.08 -22.08
C THR A 84 16.45 -3.57 -21.41
N ILE A 85 16.34 -4.52 -20.48
CA ILE A 85 17.48 -5.18 -19.85
C ILE A 85 18.15 -6.16 -20.84
N LEU A 86 17.36 -6.96 -21.56
CA LEU A 86 17.88 -7.94 -22.54
C LEU A 86 18.50 -7.27 -23.77
N ASP A 87 17.91 -6.17 -24.25
CA ASP A 87 18.42 -5.38 -25.38
C ASP A 87 19.68 -4.56 -25.00
N GLY A 88 20.07 -4.56 -23.72
CA GLY A 88 21.25 -3.84 -23.22
C GLY A 88 21.07 -2.32 -23.10
N THR A 89 19.87 -1.80 -23.37
CA THR A 89 19.52 -0.38 -23.23
C THR A 89 19.65 0.11 -21.78
N HIS A 90 19.44 -0.79 -20.82
CA HIS A 90 19.61 -0.48 -19.39
C HIS A 90 20.67 -1.42 -18.77
N PRO A 91 21.94 -0.99 -18.66
CA PRO A 91 22.98 -1.84 -18.11
C PRO A 91 22.72 -2.10 -16.62
N VAL A 92 22.74 -3.39 -16.26
CA VAL A 92 22.57 -3.87 -14.88
C VAL A 92 23.85 -4.56 -14.43
N THR A 93 24.12 -4.56 -13.12
CA THR A 93 25.23 -5.33 -12.55
C THR A 93 24.92 -6.82 -12.66
N GLN A 94 25.97 -7.66 -12.73
CA GLN A 94 25.80 -9.11 -12.84
C GLN A 94 24.96 -9.69 -11.69
N ALA A 95 25.18 -9.20 -10.46
CA ALA A 95 24.41 -9.63 -9.29
C ALA A 95 22.91 -9.32 -9.44
N LEU A 96 22.58 -8.12 -9.96
CA LEU A 96 21.20 -7.73 -10.20
C LEU A 96 20.58 -8.55 -11.35
N ALA A 97 21.34 -8.82 -12.41
CA ALA A 97 20.88 -9.66 -13.52
C ALA A 97 20.49 -11.08 -13.05
N VAL A 98 21.27 -11.69 -12.15
CA VAL A 98 20.96 -13.01 -11.59
C VAL A 98 19.69 -12.95 -10.73
N GLN A 99 19.51 -11.92 -9.92
CA GLN A 99 18.28 -11.75 -9.13
C GLN A 99 17.04 -11.60 -10.02
N LEU A 100 17.14 -10.78 -11.08
CA LEU A 100 16.05 -10.57 -12.04
C LEU A 100 15.73 -11.85 -12.81
N ALA A 101 16.74 -12.64 -13.18
CA ALA A 101 16.54 -13.96 -13.77
C ALA A 101 15.81 -14.91 -12.80
N GLY A 102 16.14 -14.87 -11.50
CA GLY A 102 15.41 -15.62 -10.47
C GLY A 102 13.93 -15.23 -10.38
N TYR A 103 13.62 -13.94 -10.40
CA TYR A 103 12.23 -13.47 -10.43
C TYR A 103 11.51 -13.89 -11.72
N GLN A 104 12.18 -13.85 -12.87
CA GLN A 104 11.62 -14.35 -14.13
C GLN A 104 11.27 -15.84 -14.03
N CYS A 105 12.17 -16.66 -13.47
CA CYS A 105 11.92 -18.09 -13.26
C CYS A 105 10.67 -18.31 -12.40
N GLN A 106 10.50 -17.53 -11.32
CA GLN A 106 9.32 -17.63 -10.46
C GLN A 106 8.03 -17.25 -11.20
N VAL A 107 8.08 -16.24 -12.07
CA VAL A 107 6.91 -15.79 -12.86
C VAL A 107 6.54 -16.80 -13.95
N GLU A 108 7.53 -17.38 -14.64
CA GLU A 108 7.31 -18.28 -15.77
C GLU A 108 7.07 -19.74 -15.35
N MET A 109 7.71 -20.19 -14.27
CA MET A 109 7.73 -21.59 -13.84
C MET A 109 7.03 -21.84 -12.49
N GLY A 110 6.63 -20.79 -11.77
CA GLY A 110 5.98 -20.92 -10.47
C GLY A 110 6.97 -21.30 -9.36
N GLU A 111 6.51 -22.08 -8.37
CA GLU A 111 7.38 -22.52 -7.26
C GLU A 111 8.51 -23.43 -7.76
N TRP A 112 9.72 -23.17 -7.26
CA TRP A 112 10.88 -23.98 -7.62
C TRP A 112 10.67 -25.44 -7.23
N ASN A 113 10.64 -26.33 -8.23
CA ASN A 113 10.63 -27.77 -8.04
C ASN A 113 11.99 -28.39 -8.40
N PRO A 114 12.72 -29.00 -7.44
CA PRO A 114 14.04 -29.59 -7.68
C PRO A 114 14.03 -30.65 -8.79
N LYS A 115 12.92 -31.36 -9.00
CA LYS A 115 12.83 -32.44 -9.99
C LYS A 115 12.70 -31.98 -11.44
N GLN A 116 12.33 -30.71 -11.66
CA GLN A 116 12.15 -30.14 -12.99
C GLN A 116 13.24 -29.12 -13.36
N HIS A 117 13.94 -28.57 -12.37
CA HIS A 117 14.97 -27.53 -12.56
C HIS A 117 16.39 -28.01 -12.20
N GLU A 118 16.61 -29.33 -12.11
CA GLU A 118 17.94 -29.93 -12.03
C GLU A 118 18.50 -30.14 -13.45
N ASN A 119 19.76 -29.74 -13.64
CA ASN A 119 20.48 -29.81 -14.92
C ASN A 119 20.36 -31.21 -15.56
N LYS A 120 19.92 -31.24 -16.82
CA LYS A 120 20.40 -32.27 -17.76
C LYS A 120 21.77 -31.86 -18.29
#